data_AF-A0A927NIY2-F1
#
_entry.id   AF-A0A927NIY2-F1
#
_cell.length_a   1.000
_cell.length_b   1.000
_cell.length_c   1.000
_cell.angle_alpha   90.00
_cell.angle_beta   90.00
_cell.angle_gamma   90.00
#
_symmetry.space_group_name_H-M   'P 1'
#
loop_
_entity.id
_entity.type
_entity.pdbx_description
1 polymer ?
#
loop_
_entity_poly.entity_id
_entity_poly.type
_entity_poly.pdbx_seq_one_letter_code
_entity_poly.pdbx_strand_id
1 'polypeptide(L)'
;MGIFDNFVYKDGEIVDNNWVKWFHWGVPDKEGKEREDARVDLEKLGHCRPCTVLSGCYFVKSKLPEKLAEGDGLLHPHCDCILKNIFNSIIKADCKIEKFSRYIFSKKYEENGKKVLFESFGYTMEDSEWLKAEYERQAKQKYLNGAYIIRGLNPQYGQDINIVIELLTPIGRRVEIISGWKVHPLGLITCNTPLADD
;
A
#
# COMPACT_ATOMS: atom_id res chain seq x y z
N MET A 1 -8.18 -4.22 -28.80
CA MET A 1 -7.06 -4.06 -27.87
C MET A 1 -5.84 -3.77 -28.73
N GLY A 2 -5.36 -2.53 -28.70
CA GLY A 2 -4.26 -2.05 -29.54
C GLY A 2 -2.91 -2.50 -29.00
N ILE A 3 -1.95 -2.72 -29.89
CA ILE A 3 -0.57 -3.16 -29.58
C ILE A 3 0.17 -2.17 -28.65
N PHE A 4 -0.31 -0.93 -28.53
CA PHE A 4 0.32 0.14 -27.76
C PHE A 4 -0.41 0.49 -26.45
N ASP A 5 -1.49 -0.22 -26.10
CA ASP A 5 -2.28 0.09 -24.90
C ASP A 5 -1.45 -0.15 -23.63
N ASN A 6 -0.44 -1.02 -23.68
CA ASN A 6 0.37 -1.40 -22.51
C ASN A 6 1.51 -0.44 -22.17
N PHE A 7 1.65 0.75 -22.76
CA PHE A 7 2.81 1.59 -22.46
C PHE A 7 2.44 2.92 -21.76
N VAL A 8 3.23 3.31 -20.76
CA VAL A 8 3.17 4.61 -20.09
C VAL A 8 4.45 5.40 -20.35
N TYR A 9 4.35 6.72 -20.46
CA TYR A 9 5.50 7.59 -20.64
C TYR A 9 6.10 7.96 -19.28
N LYS A 10 7.37 7.64 -19.05
CA LYS A 10 8.06 7.92 -17.80
C LYS A 10 9.47 8.42 -18.09
N ASP A 11 9.80 9.61 -17.59
CA ASP A 11 11.13 10.22 -17.70
C ASP A 11 11.71 10.31 -19.14
N GLY A 12 10.84 10.45 -20.15
CA GLY A 12 11.25 10.52 -21.56
C GLY A 12 11.21 9.18 -22.30
N GLU A 13 10.86 8.08 -21.63
CA GLU A 13 10.82 6.74 -22.20
C GLU A 13 9.40 6.13 -22.17
N ILE A 14 9.11 5.29 -23.15
CA ILE A 14 7.91 4.46 -23.22
C ILE A 14 8.20 3.16 -22.45
N VAL A 15 7.58 2.99 -21.28
CA VAL A 15 7.76 1.80 -20.43
C VAL A 15 6.48 0.98 -20.37
N ASP A 16 6.62 -0.34 -20.29
CA ASP A 16 5.48 -1.26 -20.14
C ASP A 16 4.74 -0.97 -18.82
N ASN A 17 3.42 -0.87 -18.93
CA ASN A 17 2.50 -0.61 -17.85
C ASN A 17 2.25 -1.91 -17.11
N ASN A 18 3.10 -2.15 -16.12
CA ASN A 18 3.07 -3.34 -15.30
C ASN A 18 2.01 -3.31 -14.20
N TRP A 19 1.05 -2.37 -14.22
CA TRP A 19 0.02 -2.27 -13.19
C TRP A 19 -1.21 -3.09 -13.51
N VAL A 20 -1.63 -3.87 -12.51
CA VAL A 20 -2.86 -4.66 -12.55
C VAL A 20 -3.77 -4.29 -11.39
N LYS A 21 -5.06 -4.32 -11.66
CA LYS A 21 -6.13 -4.29 -10.66
C LYS A 21 -6.55 -5.72 -10.35
N TRP A 22 -6.57 -6.03 -9.06
CA TRP A 22 -7.23 -7.23 -8.56
C TRP A 22 -8.74 -7.08 -8.75
N PHE A 23 -9.41 -8.01 -9.42
CA PHE A 23 -10.84 -7.92 -9.66
C PHE A 23 -11.53 -9.20 -9.21
N HIS A 24 -12.54 -9.03 -8.37
CA HIS A 24 -13.49 -10.08 -8.01
C HIS A 24 -14.89 -9.64 -8.44
N TRP A 25 -15.62 -10.52 -9.13
CA TRP A 25 -16.98 -10.21 -9.55
C TRP A 25 -17.89 -9.98 -8.32
N GLY A 26 -18.82 -9.03 -8.41
CA GLY A 26 -19.75 -8.73 -7.32
C GLY A 26 -19.19 -7.92 -6.14
N VAL A 27 -17.90 -7.55 -6.14
CA VAL A 27 -17.32 -6.68 -5.09
C VAL A 27 -17.08 -5.27 -5.65
N PRO A 28 -17.79 -4.24 -5.14
CA PRO A 28 -17.54 -2.85 -5.53
C PRO A 28 -16.10 -2.41 -5.24
N ASP A 29 -15.47 -1.70 -6.19
CA ASP A 29 -14.12 -1.14 -6.01
C ASP A 29 -14.07 -0.04 -4.94
N LYS A 30 -15.19 0.58 -4.56
CA LYS A 30 -15.19 1.64 -3.55
C LYS A 30 -15.36 1.05 -2.16
N GLU A 31 -14.54 1.50 -1.20
CA GLU A 31 -14.73 1.14 0.21
C GLU A 31 -16.04 1.71 0.77
N GLY A 32 -16.66 0.96 1.68
CA GLY A 32 -17.90 1.35 2.33
C GLY A 32 -18.76 0.16 2.70
N LYS A 33 -19.93 0.44 3.30
CA LYS A 33 -20.86 -0.58 3.78
C LYS A 33 -21.31 -1.54 2.66
N GLU A 34 -21.66 -1.00 1.49
CA GLU A 34 -22.09 -1.81 0.34
C GLU A 34 -21.04 -2.85 -0.07
N ARG A 35 -19.76 -2.45 -0.10
CA ARG A 35 -18.66 -3.37 -0.36
C ARG A 35 -18.55 -4.45 0.70
N GLU A 36 -18.65 -4.09 1.98
CA GLU A 36 -18.52 -5.06 3.06
C GLU A 36 -19.70 -6.05 3.09
N ASP A 37 -20.93 -5.56 2.88
CA ASP A 37 -22.12 -6.41 2.78
C ASP A 37 -21.97 -7.40 1.61
N ALA A 38 -21.53 -6.93 0.44
CA ALA A 38 -21.26 -7.79 -0.72
C ALA A 38 -20.20 -8.86 -0.42
N ARG A 39 -19.12 -8.50 0.28
CA ARG A 39 -18.06 -9.45 0.68
C ARG A 39 -18.57 -10.52 1.64
N VAL A 40 -19.44 -10.14 2.58
CA VAL A 40 -20.06 -11.06 3.55
C VAL A 40 -21.01 -12.02 2.84
N ASP A 41 -21.80 -11.54 1.88
CA ASP A 41 -22.71 -12.41 1.12
C ASP A 41 -21.97 -13.36 0.18
N LEU A 42 -20.91 -12.89 -0.48
CA LEU A 42 -20.04 -13.74 -1.31
C LEU A 42 -19.33 -14.81 -0.47
N GLU A 43 -18.91 -14.50 0.76
CA GLU A 43 -18.36 -15.51 1.66
C GLU A 43 -19.36 -16.64 1.96
N LYS A 44 -20.64 -16.31 2.19
CA LYS A 44 -21.70 -17.32 2.40
C LYS A 44 -21.91 -18.21 1.16
N LEU A 45 -21.57 -17.69 -0.02
CA LEU A 45 -21.60 -18.43 -1.29
C LEU A 45 -20.30 -19.19 -1.58
N GLY A 46 -19.35 -19.22 -0.64
CA GLY A 46 -18.11 -19.97 -0.75
C GLY A 46 -16.93 -19.20 -1.34
N HIS A 47 -17.05 -17.88 -1.55
CA HIS A 47 -15.93 -17.07 -2.03
C HIS A 47 -14.92 -16.74 -0.91
N CYS A 48 -13.65 -16.67 -1.29
CA CYS A 48 -12.52 -16.41 -0.40
C CYS A 48 -12.47 -14.96 0.09
N ARG A 49 -12.54 -14.75 1.41
CA ARG A 49 -12.24 -13.43 2.04
C ARG A 49 -10.91 -12.81 1.60
N PRO A 50 -9.78 -13.56 1.49
CA PRO A 50 -8.51 -13.01 1.00
C PRO A 50 -8.59 -12.43 -0.42
N CYS A 51 -9.48 -12.94 -1.26
CA CYS A 51 -9.64 -12.45 -2.62
C CYS A 51 -10.56 -11.25 -2.70
N THR A 52 -11.68 -11.33 -2.00
CA THR A 52 -12.70 -10.28 -2.03
C THR A 52 -12.19 -9.02 -1.34
N VAL A 53 -11.30 -9.14 -0.35
CA VAL A 53 -10.65 -7.97 0.29
C VAL A 53 -9.74 -7.21 -0.68
N LEU A 54 -9.11 -7.90 -1.62
CA LEU A 54 -8.21 -7.31 -2.59
C LEU A 54 -8.93 -6.69 -3.78
N SER A 55 -10.21 -6.98 -4.00
CA SER A 55 -10.94 -6.46 -5.17
C SER A 55 -10.81 -4.94 -5.28
N GLY A 56 -10.45 -4.42 -6.45
CA GLY A 56 -10.21 -3.01 -6.69
C GLY A 56 -8.82 -2.49 -6.28
N CYS A 57 -8.00 -3.27 -5.57
CA CYS A 57 -6.62 -2.90 -5.21
C CYS A 57 -5.69 -3.01 -6.42
N TYR A 58 -4.70 -2.12 -6.49
CA TYR A 58 -3.77 -2.03 -7.62
C TYR A 58 -2.39 -2.51 -7.19
N PHE A 59 -1.72 -3.29 -8.03
CA PHE A 59 -0.37 -3.79 -7.76
C PHE A 59 0.48 -3.74 -9.02
N VAL A 60 1.79 -3.61 -8.85
CA VAL A 60 2.73 -3.97 -9.91
C VAL A 60 2.71 -5.48 -10.08
N LYS A 61 2.64 -5.98 -11.31
CA LYS A 61 2.47 -7.40 -11.66
C LYS A 61 3.55 -8.30 -11.05
N SER A 62 4.77 -7.81 -10.89
CA SER A 62 5.89 -8.52 -10.24
C SER A 62 5.86 -8.46 -8.70
N LYS A 63 4.90 -7.72 -8.11
CA LYS A 63 4.77 -7.44 -6.69
C LYS A 63 3.33 -7.67 -6.22
N LEU A 64 2.80 -8.84 -6.57
CA LEU A 64 1.49 -9.30 -6.13
C LEU A 64 1.59 -9.96 -4.75
N PRO A 65 0.50 -9.98 -3.96
CA PRO A 65 0.42 -10.75 -2.72
C PRO A 65 0.89 -12.21 -2.90
N GLU A 66 1.86 -12.64 -2.08
CA GLU A 66 2.39 -14.01 -2.12
C GLU A 66 1.35 -14.99 -1.59
N LYS A 67 0.60 -15.57 -2.53
CA LYS A 67 -0.16 -16.83 -2.48
C LYS A 67 -0.84 -16.96 -3.82
N LEU A 68 -0.17 -16.71 -4.95
CA LEU A 68 -0.77 -17.03 -6.25
C LEU A 68 -0.53 -18.52 -6.52
N ALA A 69 -1.58 -19.27 -6.80
CA ALA A 69 -1.45 -20.60 -7.39
C ALA A 69 -0.71 -20.48 -8.72
N GLU A 70 0.14 -21.47 -8.99
CA GLU A 70 1.03 -21.53 -10.14
C GLU A 70 0.27 -21.30 -11.47
N GLY A 71 0.92 -20.61 -12.40
CA GLY A 71 0.54 -20.55 -13.82
C GLY A 71 -0.35 -19.37 -14.24
N ASP A 72 -1.39 -19.04 -13.47
CA ASP A 72 -2.54 -18.30 -14.05
C ASP A 72 -2.90 -16.96 -13.37
N GLY A 73 -2.13 -16.53 -12.36
CA GLY A 73 -2.39 -15.26 -11.66
C GLY A 73 -3.59 -15.28 -10.72
N LEU A 74 -3.98 -16.46 -10.23
CA LEU A 74 -5.06 -16.69 -9.26
C LEU A 74 -4.48 -16.89 -7.86
N LEU A 75 -5.12 -16.41 -6.78
CA LEU A 75 -4.68 -16.66 -5.40
C LEU A 75 -4.79 -18.13 -4.96
N HIS A 76 -5.60 -18.93 -5.63
CA HIS A 76 -5.73 -20.35 -5.34
C HIS A 76 -6.56 -21.02 -6.42
N PRO A 77 -6.50 -22.37 -6.52
CA PRO A 77 -7.43 -23.12 -7.34
C PRO A 77 -8.88 -22.75 -7.02
N HIS A 78 -9.74 -22.76 -8.02
CA HIS A 78 -11.18 -22.51 -7.88
C HIS A 78 -11.56 -21.11 -7.36
N CYS A 79 -10.73 -20.06 -7.55
CA CYS A 79 -11.21 -18.67 -7.47
C CYS A 79 -11.73 -18.17 -8.82
N ASP A 80 -12.72 -17.28 -8.80
CA ASP A 80 -13.22 -16.47 -9.92
C ASP A 80 -12.54 -15.08 -10.03
N CYS A 81 -11.49 -14.86 -9.24
CA CYS A 81 -10.61 -13.70 -9.27
C CYS A 81 -9.96 -13.53 -10.65
N ILE A 82 -9.76 -12.30 -11.12
CA ILE A 82 -8.91 -12.03 -12.28
C ILE A 82 -8.06 -10.79 -12.08
N LEU A 83 -6.92 -10.73 -12.76
CA LEU A 83 -6.09 -9.53 -12.85
C LEU A 83 -6.45 -8.74 -14.10
N LYS A 84 -6.80 -7.47 -13.95
CA LYS A 84 -7.12 -6.56 -15.07
C LYS A 84 -6.01 -5.52 -15.23
N ASN A 85 -5.44 -5.38 -16.42
CA ASN A 85 -4.49 -4.29 -16.69
C ASN A 85 -5.17 -2.93 -16.48
N ILE A 86 -4.44 -1.95 -15.93
CA ILE A 86 -4.96 -0.59 -15.68
C ILE A 86 -4.03 0.48 -16.26
N PHE A 87 -4.50 1.28 -17.21
CA PHE A 87 -3.65 2.17 -18.01
C PHE A 87 -3.37 3.55 -17.40
N ASN A 88 -4.09 3.92 -16.34
CA ASN A 88 -3.91 5.17 -15.61
C ASN A 88 -4.12 4.92 -14.10
N SER A 89 -3.09 4.44 -13.42
CA SER A 89 -3.15 4.24 -11.97
C SER A 89 -3.02 5.59 -11.24
N ILE A 90 -4.15 6.17 -10.83
CA ILE A 90 -4.13 7.30 -9.89
C ILE A 90 -3.75 6.74 -8.52
N ILE A 91 -2.46 6.86 -8.17
CA ILE A 91 -1.97 6.45 -6.87
C ILE A 91 -2.06 7.61 -5.88
N LYS A 92 -2.59 7.31 -4.69
CA LYS A 92 -2.68 8.23 -3.55
C LYS A 92 -2.02 7.57 -2.34
N ALA A 93 -1.21 8.34 -1.64
CA ALA A 93 -0.68 7.96 -0.33
C ALA A 93 -1.26 8.92 0.71
N ASP A 94 -1.84 8.37 1.78
CA ASP A 94 -2.41 9.14 2.88
C ASP A 94 -1.76 8.70 4.19
N CYS A 95 -1.22 9.66 4.94
CA CYS A 95 -0.68 9.44 6.26
C CYS A 95 -1.34 10.41 7.22
N LYS A 96 -2.19 9.91 8.11
CA LYS A 96 -2.80 10.73 9.16
C LYS A 96 -1.72 11.41 10.02
N ILE A 97 -1.84 12.72 10.25
CA ILE A 97 -0.87 13.49 11.05
C ILE A 97 -0.69 12.91 12.46
N GLU A 98 -1.75 12.32 13.02
CA GLU A 98 -1.76 11.68 14.32
C GLU A 98 -0.77 10.50 14.43
N LYS A 99 -0.34 9.93 13.30
CA LYS A 99 0.75 8.94 13.28
C LYS A 99 2.06 9.52 13.79
N PHE A 100 2.32 10.80 13.55
CA PHE A 100 3.47 11.50 14.11
C PHE A 100 3.11 12.15 15.44
N SER A 101 2.09 13.02 15.46
CA SER A 101 1.80 13.87 16.61
C SER A 101 1.22 13.14 17.83
N ARG A 102 0.54 11.99 17.62
CA ARG A 102 -0.13 11.23 18.71
C ARG A 102 0.34 9.79 18.84
N TYR A 103 1.24 9.33 17.98
CA TYR A 103 1.84 8.00 18.06
C TYR A 103 3.35 8.07 18.21
N ILE A 104 4.11 8.51 17.18
CA ILE A 104 5.58 8.60 17.27
C ILE A 104 6.03 9.52 18.42
N PHE A 105 5.51 10.75 18.48
CA PHE A 105 5.91 11.74 19.51
C PHE A 105 5.02 11.73 20.75
N SER A 106 4.28 10.63 20.97
CA SER A 106 3.37 10.51 22.10
C SER A 106 4.10 10.16 23.37
N LYS A 107 3.82 10.89 24.47
CA LYS A 107 4.25 10.48 25.82
C LYS A 107 3.64 9.15 26.26
N LYS A 108 2.45 8.80 25.75
CA LYS A 108 1.75 7.55 26.11
C LYS A 108 2.53 6.30 25.67
N TYR A 109 3.35 6.45 24.64
CA TYR A 109 4.04 5.34 23.99
C TYR A 109 5.54 5.44 24.17
N GLU A 110 6.03 6.19 25.15
CA GLU A 110 7.46 6.46 25.31
C GLU A 110 8.30 5.18 25.49
N GLU A 111 7.73 4.13 26.11
CA GLU A 111 8.42 2.85 26.32
C GLU A 111 8.76 2.09 25.03
N ASN A 112 8.14 2.40 23.89
CA ASN A 112 8.40 1.69 22.64
C ASN A 112 9.56 2.29 21.81
N GLY A 113 10.27 3.30 22.36
CA GLY A 113 11.53 3.82 21.82
C GLY A 113 11.41 4.61 20.51
N LYS A 114 10.24 4.67 19.88
CA LYS A 114 10.03 5.35 18.59
C LYS A 114 10.30 6.84 18.68
N LYS A 115 9.81 7.47 19.76
CA LYS A 115 10.05 8.89 20.04
C LYS A 115 11.55 9.18 20.10
N VAL A 116 12.28 8.44 20.94
CA VAL A 116 13.73 8.58 21.14
C VAL A 116 14.48 8.42 19.82
N LEU A 117 14.07 7.47 18.98
CA LEU A 117 14.69 7.26 17.67
C LEU A 117 14.51 8.47 16.75
N PHE A 118 13.30 8.99 16.59
CA PHE A 118 13.04 10.16 15.75
C PHE A 118 13.72 11.42 16.29
N GLU A 119 13.73 11.62 17.61
CA GLU A 119 14.48 12.70 18.26
C GLU A 119 15.99 12.57 18.04
N SER A 120 16.54 11.35 18.02
CA SER A 120 17.95 11.10 17.69
C SER A 120 18.31 11.46 16.25
N PHE A 121 17.33 11.48 15.35
CA PHE A 121 17.48 11.96 13.97
C PHE A 121 17.31 13.48 13.85
N GLY A 122 16.94 14.16 14.94
CA GLY A 122 16.70 15.60 14.97
C GLY A 122 15.27 16.01 14.66
N TYR A 123 14.31 15.09 14.67
CA TYR A 123 12.90 15.40 14.46
C TYR A 123 12.12 15.46 15.77
N THR A 124 11.17 16.38 15.83
CA THR A 124 10.30 16.62 16.97
C THR A 124 8.84 16.60 16.54
N MET A 125 7.93 16.76 17.51
CA MET A 125 6.51 16.89 17.23
C MET A 125 6.18 18.06 16.28
N GLU A 126 6.97 19.15 16.31
CA GLU A 126 6.79 20.31 15.43
C GLU A 126 6.98 19.96 13.95
N ASP A 127 7.76 18.91 13.67
CA ASP A 127 8.04 18.43 12.31
C ASP A 127 6.94 17.50 11.77
N SER A 128 5.86 17.24 12.52
CA SER A 128 4.84 16.25 12.16
C SER A 128 4.20 16.48 10.79
N GLU A 129 3.93 17.74 10.41
CA GLU A 129 3.36 18.07 9.10
C GLU A 129 4.35 17.82 7.96
N TRP A 130 5.62 18.19 8.18
CA TRP A 130 6.67 17.93 7.21
C TRP A 130 6.91 16.42 7.04
N LEU A 131 7.00 15.67 8.14
CA LEU A 131 7.17 14.22 8.13
C LEU A 131 6.00 13.53 7.42
N LYS A 132 4.76 13.95 7.69
CA LYS A 132 3.58 13.48 6.96
C LYS A 132 3.75 13.67 5.46
N ALA A 133 4.03 14.90 5.04
CA ALA A 133 4.15 15.24 3.62
C ALA A 133 5.27 14.45 2.94
N GLU A 134 6.41 14.29 3.61
CA GLU A 134 7.56 13.58 3.07
C GLU A 134 7.31 12.06 2.95
N TYR A 135 6.64 11.47 3.94
CA TYR A 135 6.20 10.07 3.88
C TYR A 135 5.22 9.85 2.74
N GLU A 136 4.19 10.69 2.58
CA GLU A 136 3.22 10.57 1.48
C GLU A 136 3.89 10.73 0.12
N ARG A 137 4.80 11.70 -0.02
CA ARG A 137 5.56 11.94 -1.26
C ARG A 137 6.40 10.72 -1.65
N GLN A 138 7.22 10.22 -0.73
CA GLN A 138 8.08 9.07 -0.99
C GLN A 138 7.29 7.78 -1.17
N ALA A 139 6.27 7.53 -0.34
CA ALA A 139 5.46 6.33 -0.45
C ALA A 139 4.70 6.26 -1.77
N LYS A 140 4.11 7.38 -2.22
CA LYS A 140 3.49 7.45 -3.55
C LYS A 140 4.50 7.10 -4.65
N GLN A 141 5.69 7.71 -4.63
CA GLN A 141 6.72 7.49 -5.64
C GLN A 141 7.23 6.04 -5.63
N LYS A 142 7.54 5.50 -4.45
CA LYS A 142 8.05 4.14 -4.29
C LYS A 142 6.98 3.10 -4.62
N TYR A 143 5.72 3.35 -4.27
CA TYR A 143 4.60 2.49 -4.68
C TYR A 143 4.46 2.44 -6.19
N LEU A 144 4.41 3.61 -6.86
CA LEU A 144 4.37 3.74 -8.32
C LEU A 144 5.50 2.98 -9.03
N ASN A 145 6.67 2.94 -8.40
CA ASN A 145 7.87 2.28 -8.93
C ASN A 145 7.96 0.78 -8.58
N GLY A 146 7.01 0.21 -7.84
CA GLY A 146 7.12 -1.16 -7.34
C GLY A 146 8.19 -1.36 -6.26
N ALA A 147 8.71 -0.27 -5.70
CA ALA A 147 9.73 -0.25 -4.65
C ALA A 147 9.10 -0.41 -3.26
N TYR A 148 8.33 -1.49 -3.10
CA TYR A 148 7.71 -1.90 -1.85
C TYR A 148 7.90 -3.40 -1.61
N ILE A 149 7.73 -3.81 -0.35
CA ILE A 149 7.84 -5.19 0.10
C ILE A 149 6.44 -5.65 0.48
N ILE A 150 5.99 -6.77 -0.10
CA ILE A 150 4.72 -7.41 0.28
C ILE A 150 4.87 -7.98 1.70
N ARG A 151 3.89 -7.71 2.56
CA ARG A 151 3.81 -8.26 3.92
C ARG A 151 2.54 -9.11 4.08
N GLY A 152 2.03 -9.23 5.30
CA GLY A 152 0.86 -10.05 5.59
C GLY A 152 -0.40 -9.59 4.84
N LEU A 153 -1.17 -10.57 4.35
CA LEU A 153 -2.54 -10.37 3.88
C LEU A 153 -3.51 -10.67 5.02
N ASN A 154 -4.27 -9.66 5.44
CA ASN A 154 -5.36 -9.84 6.39
C ASN A 154 -6.69 -10.05 5.63
N PRO A 155 -7.38 -11.18 5.78
CA PRO A 155 -8.63 -11.45 5.05
C PRO A 155 -9.76 -10.45 5.34
N GLN A 156 -9.71 -9.71 6.45
CA GLN A 156 -10.67 -8.66 6.79
C GLN A 156 -10.20 -7.29 6.28
N TYR A 157 -8.93 -6.96 6.49
CA TYR A 157 -8.40 -5.60 6.35
C TYR A 157 -7.46 -5.37 5.16
N GLY A 158 -7.17 -6.38 4.34
CA GLY A 158 -6.41 -6.22 3.10
C GLY A 158 -4.92 -6.45 3.24
N GLN A 159 -4.19 -6.01 2.22
CA GLN A 159 -2.76 -6.26 2.06
C GLN A 159 -1.93 -5.20 2.77
N ASP A 160 -0.99 -5.63 3.61
CA ASP A 160 0.02 -4.75 4.16
C ASP A 160 1.29 -4.77 3.29
N ILE A 161 1.95 -3.62 3.15
CA ILE A 161 3.22 -3.46 2.46
C ILE A 161 4.17 -2.63 3.31
N ASN A 162 5.46 -2.89 3.17
CA ASN A 162 6.50 -2.03 3.74
C ASN A 162 7.12 -1.17 2.64
N ILE A 163 7.41 0.09 2.97
CA ILE A 163 8.09 1.06 2.11
C ILE A 163 9.23 1.69 2.90
N VAL A 164 10.43 1.68 2.32
CA VAL A 164 11.61 2.36 2.89
C VAL A 164 11.53 3.85 2.62
N ILE A 165 11.52 4.66 3.67
CA ILE A 165 11.52 6.12 3.64
C ILE A 165 12.91 6.61 4.01
N GLU A 166 13.46 7.52 3.22
CA GLU A 166 14.77 8.12 3.45
C GLU A 166 14.59 9.51 4.07
N LEU A 167 15.04 9.70 5.31
CA LEU A 167 15.00 11.00 6.00
C LEU A 167 16.38 11.64 6.04
N LEU A 168 16.42 12.96 5.95
CA LEU A 168 17.64 13.76 6.04
C LEU A 168 17.73 14.43 7.41
N THR A 169 18.70 14.02 8.20
CA THR A 169 18.98 14.65 9.50
C THR A 169 19.49 16.09 9.33
N PRO A 170 19.41 16.94 10.36
CA PRO A 170 19.92 18.33 10.31
C PRO A 170 21.40 18.46 9.92
N ILE A 171 22.21 17.42 10.18
CA ILE A 171 23.64 17.37 9.81
C ILE A 171 23.89 16.82 8.40
N GLY A 172 22.83 16.62 7.61
CA GLY A 172 22.92 16.12 6.23
C GLY A 172 23.12 14.61 6.09
N ARG A 173 23.07 13.85 7.20
CA ARG A 173 23.12 12.38 7.15
C ARG A 173 21.75 11.84 6.71
N ARG A 174 21.74 10.88 5.79
CA ARG A 174 20.56 10.11 5.41
C ARG A 174 20.35 8.94 6.37
N VAL A 175 19.10 8.72 6.77
CA VAL A 175 18.67 7.55 7.54
C VAL A 175 17.51 6.89 6.83
N GLU A 176 17.47 5.57 6.85
CA GLU A 176 16.40 4.79 6.25
C GLU A 176 15.46 4.28 7.34
N ILE A 177 14.17 4.41 7.09
CA ILE A 177 13.10 3.96 7.99
C ILE A 177 12.16 3.07 7.19
N ILE A 178 11.88 1.89 7.74
CA ILE A 178 10.85 1.02 7.17
C ILE A 178 9.51 1.48 7.72
N SER A 179 8.62 1.86 6.82
CA SER A 179 7.26 2.30 7.15
C SER A 179 6.25 1.27 6.65
N GLY A 180 5.20 1.03 7.44
CA GLY A 180 4.15 0.07 7.13
C GLY A 180 2.91 0.75 6.58
N TRP A 181 2.41 0.26 5.45
CA TRP A 181 1.27 0.80 4.72
C TRP A 181 0.23 -0.28 4.42
N LYS A 182 -1.04 0.13 4.29
CA LYS A 182 -2.13 -0.73 3.85
C LYS A 182 -2.53 -0.37 2.43
N VAL A 183 -2.73 -1.38 1.58
CA VAL A 183 -3.24 -1.19 0.23
C VAL A 183 -4.77 -1.22 0.26
N HIS A 184 -5.34 -0.20 -0.35
CA HIS A 184 -6.77 -0.02 -0.51
C HIS A 184 -7.14 -0.02 -2.00
N PRO A 185 -8.43 -0.21 -2.30
CA PRO A 185 -8.91 -0.08 -3.66
C PRO A 185 -8.64 1.29 -4.29
N LEU A 186 -8.69 1.34 -5.62
CA LEU A 186 -8.54 2.57 -6.40
C LEU A 186 -7.18 3.27 -6.20
N GLY A 187 -6.13 2.49 -5.93
CA GLY A 187 -4.75 2.97 -5.85
C GLY A 187 -4.41 3.77 -4.58
N LEU A 188 -5.26 3.72 -3.55
CA LEU A 188 -4.96 4.33 -2.25
C LEU A 188 -4.04 3.41 -1.43
N ILE A 189 -3.02 3.99 -0.81
CA ILE A 189 -2.29 3.39 0.31
C ILE A 189 -2.40 4.29 1.53
N THR A 190 -2.59 3.70 2.71
CA THR A 190 -2.63 4.45 3.99
C THR A 190 -1.51 4.03 4.91
N CYS A 191 -0.88 4.99 5.59
CA CYS A 191 0.20 4.70 6.53
C CYS A 191 -0.38 4.08 7.81
N ASN A 192 -0.06 2.82 8.07
CA ASN A 192 -0.43 2.13 9.30
C ASN A 192 0.53 2.49 10.44
N THR A 193 1.84 2.50 10.15
CA THR A 193 2.88 2.84 11.12
C THR A 193 4.06 3.53 10.43
N PRO A 194 4.52 4.69 10.93
CA PRO A 194 5.71 5.35 10.39
C PRO A 194 7.01 4.55 10.61
N LEU A 195 7.02 3.66 11.59
CA LEU A 195 8.13 2.75 11.88
C LEU A 195 7.58 1.33 12.05
N ALA A 196 7.86 0.47 11.08
CA ALA A 196 7.55 -0.95 11.03
C ALA A 196 8.81 -1.78 11.29
N ASP A 197 8.59 -3.04 11.67
CA ASP A 197 9.67 -4.03 11.76
C ASP A 197 9.95 -4.61 10.36
N ASP A 198 11.19 -5.10 10.20
CA ASP A 198 11.69 -5.76 8.98
C ASP A 198 10.89 -7.01 8.56
#